data_AF-A0A7Y8KV25-F1
#
_entry.id   AF-A0A7Y8KV25-F1
#
_cell.length_a   1.000
_cell.length_b   1.000
_cell.length_c   1.000
_cell.angle_alpha   90.00
_cell.angle_beta   90.00
_cell.angle_gamma   90.00
#
_symmetry.space_group_name_H-M   'P 1'
#
loop_
_entity.id
_entity.type
_entity.pdbx_description
1 polymer ?
#
loop_
_entity_poly.entity_id
_entity_poly.type
_entity_poly.pdbx_seq_one_letter_code
_entity_poly.pdbx_strand_id
1 'polypeptide(L)'
;MSTADDPRINPEEWQAQERGLRAALGGQRAGPDDVDYLRIAEAIASAPQSGPPMRFAREVALRIARHDAGIERWVSRVLLAVLAIAALAVGTLFGPAWWSAIEQTAGRAATGWLLAGAACVAVSWLAARWRTGGRRHP
;
A
#
# COMPACT_ATOMS: atom_id res chain seq x y z
N MET A 1 7.82 -5.33 -18.28
CA MET A 1 9.15 -5.97 -18.14
C MET A 1 9.25 -6.45 -16.71
N SER A 2 9.14 -7.76 -16.53
CA SER A 2 9.20 -8.43 -15.22
C SER A 2 10.63 -8.44 -14.75
N THR A 3 10.91 -7.93 -13.55
CA THR A 3 12.24 -7.92 -12.90
C THR A 3 12.70 -9.31 -12.44
N ALA A 4 11.96 -10.37 -12.80
CA ALA A 4 12.18 -11.74 -12.32
C ALA A 4 13.31 -12.49 -13.05
N ASP A 5 13.69 -12.07 -14.25
CA ASP A 5 14.79 -12.67 -15.04
C ASP A 5 16.02 -11.76 -15.05
N ASP A 6 16.64 -11.53 -13.88
CA ASP A 6 18.03 -11.05 -13.87
C ASP A 6 18.95 -12.27 -13.93
N PRO A 7 19.64 -12.55 -15.05
CA PRO A 7 20.49 -13.73 -15.21
C PRO A 7 21.68 -13.77 -14.23
N ARG A 8 21.87 -12.73 -13.41
CA ARG A 8 22.90 -12.64 -12.38
C ARG A 8 22.49 -13.27 -11.04
N ILE A 9 21.21 -13.54 -10.80
CA ILE A 9 20.73 -14.11 -9.53
C ILE A 9 20.14 -15.49 -9.80
N ASN A 10 20.92 -16.53 -9.51
CA ASN A 10 20.42 -17.91 -9.58
C ASN A 10 19.47 -18.17 -8.39
N PRO A 11 18.20 -18.51 -8.63
CA PRO A 11 17.21 -18.71 -7.56
C PRO A 11 17.55 -19.89 -6.64
N GLU A 12 18.19 -20.94 -7.15
CA GLU A 12 18.59 -22.09 -6.34
C GLU A 12 19.75 -21.74 -5.41
N GLU A 13 20.72 -20.99 -5.93
CA GLU A 13 21.85 -20.48 -5.17
C GLU A 13 21.40 -19.49 -4.08
N TRP A 14 20.46 -18.60 -4.41
CA TRP A 14 19.84 -17.70 -3.45
C TRP A 14 19.16 -18.46 -2.30
N GLN A 15 18.42 -19.53 -2.62
CA GLN A 15 17.77 -20.34 -1.59
C GLN A 15 18.78 -21.08 -0.70
N ALA A 16 19.90 -21.55 -1.25
CA ALA A 16 20.98 -22.16 -0.47
C ALA A 16 21.63 -21.16 0.50
N GLN A 17 21.87 -19.93 0.04
CA GLN A 17 22.34 -18.83 0.88
C GLN A 17 21.38 -18.52 2.03
N GLU A 18 20.09 -18.40 1.73
CA GLU A 18 19.04 -18.16 2.73
C GLU A 18 18.93 -19.29 3.77
N ARG A 19 19.07 -20.56 3.34
CA ARG A 19 19.06 -21.70 4.26
C ARG A 19 20.29 -21.69 5.17
N GLY A 20 21.48 -21.44 4.63
CA GLY A 20 22.72 -21.28 5.41
C GLY A 20 22.63 -20.15 6.45
N LEU A 21 22.07 -19.00 6.05
CA LEU A 21 21.86 -17.86 6.95
C LEU A 21 20.88 -18.17 8.09
N ARG A 22 19.74 -18.79 7.79
CA ARG A 22 18.75 -19.18 8.82
C ARG A 22 19.31 -20.24 9.76
N ALA A 23 20.11 -21.17 9.25
CA ALA A 23 20.81 -22.16 10.06
C ALA A 23 21.78 -21.49 11.05
N ALA A 24 22.56 -20.50 10.61
CA ALA A 24 23.46 -19.73 11.48
C ALA A 24 22.71 -18.94 12.56
N LEU A 25 21.61 -18.26 12.20
CA LEU A 25 20.83 -17.44 13.14
C LEU A 25 20.01 -18.28 14.13
N GLY A 26 19.51 -19.44 13.69
CA GLY A 26 18.62 -20.30 14.47
C GLY A 26 19.30 -21.47 15.16
N GLY A 27 20.61 -21.67 14.97
CA GLY A 27 21.34 -22.84 15.49
C GLY A 27 20.88 -24.17 14.89
N GLN A 28 20.30 -24.15 13.69
CA GLN A 28 19.79 -25.35 13.00
C GLN A 28 20.87 -25.98 12.13
N ARG A 29 20.71 -27.27 11.81
CA ARG A 29 21.66 -27.98 10.95
C ARG A 29 21.42 -27.59 9.48
N ALA A 30 22.45 -27.07 8.81
CA ALA A 30 22.40 -26.80 7.37
C ALA A 30 22.35 -28.12 6.55
N GLY A 31 21.71 -28.06 5.39
CA GLY A 31 21.76 -29.16 4.41
C GLY A 31 23.17 -29.33 3.84
N PRO A 32 23.48 -30.48 3.21
CA PRO A 32 24.82 -30.77 2.69
C PRO A 32 25.31 -29.74 1.65
N ASP A 33 24.40 -29.15 0.87
CA ASP A 33 24.71 -28.14 -0.15
C ASP A 33 24.77 -26.71 0.41
N ASP A 34 24.41 -26.51 1.68
CA ASP A 34 24.30 -25.19 2.33
C ASP A 34 25.45 -24.92 3.32
N VAL A 35 26.37 -25.88 3.51
CA VAL A 35 27.42 -25.84 4.55
C VAL A 35 28.39 -24.68 4.35
N ASP A 36 28.76 -24.37 3.11
CA ASP A 36 29.66 -23.26 2.82
C ASP A 36 28.98 -21.91 3.11
N TYR A 37 27.70 -21.78 2.79
CA TYR A 37 26.91 -20.60 3.13
C TYR A 37 26.68 -20.44 4.64
N LEU A 38 26.52 -21.55 5.37
CA LEU A 38 26.50 -21.55 6.84
C LEU A 38 27.81 -20.98 7.40
N ARG A 39 28.97 -21.48 6.94
CA ARG A 39 30.28 -20.98 7.40
C ARG A 39 30.48 -19.50 7.14
N ILE A 40 30.06 -19.01 5.97
CA ILE A 40 30.11 -17.59 5.63
C ILE A 40 29.22 -16.79 6.58
N ALA A 41 27.98 -17.25 6.82
CA ALA A 41 27.05 -16.59 7.72
C ALA A 41 27.56 -16.55 9.17
N GLU A 42 28.16 -17.64 9.67
CA GLU A 42 28.80 -17.70 10.99
C GLU A 42 30.01 -16.77 11.09
N ALA A 43 30.83 -16.68 10.04
CA ALA A 43 31.97 -15.76 9.98
C ALA A 43 31.52 -14.29 10.02
N ILE A 44 30.45 -13.94 9.31
CA ILE A 44 29.86 -12.59 9.33
C ILE A 44 29.22 -12.29 10.70
N ALA A 45 28.50 -13.25 11.27
CA ALA A 45 27.84 -13.10 12.56
C ALA A 45 28.85 -12.94 13.72
N SER A 46 30.00 -13.60 13.63
CA SER A 46 31.09 -13.50 14.62
C SER A 46 32.00 -12.28 14.45
N ALA A 47 31.88 -11.54 13.33
CA ALA A 47 32.61 -10.30 13.13
C ALA A 47 32.14 -9.22 14.14
N PRO A 48 33.04 -8.34 14.63
CA PRO A 48 32.66 -7.25 15.51
C PRO A 48 31.70 -6.28 14.81
N GLN A 49 30.41 -6.35 15.14
CA GLN A 49 29.41 -5.45 14.61
C GLN A 49 29.24 -4.26 15.55
N SER A 50 29.46 -3.05 15.04
CA SER A 50 29.02 -1.84 15.74
C SER A 50 27.51 -1.68 15.54
N GLY A 51 26.79 -1.38 16.63
CA GLY A 51 25.35 -1.17 16.55
C GLY A 51 25.00 0.02 15.64
N PRO A 52 23.83 0.00 14.98
CA PRO A 52 23.39 1.13 14.17
C PRO A 52 23.26 2.39 15.03
N PRO A 53 23.48 3.59 14.46
CA PRO A 53 23.39 4.84 15.22
C PRO A 53 21.98 5.00 15.82
N MET A 54 21.89 5.71 16.95
CA MET A 54 20.65 5.91 17.73
C MET A 54 19.42 6.32 16.89
N ARG A 55 19.62 7.02 15.77
CA ARG A 55 18.55 7.52 14.91
C ARG A 55 18.37 6.76 13.60
N PHE A 56 19.08 5.65 13.41
CA PHE A 56 19.03 4.83 12.19
C PHE A 56 17.60 4.45 11.81
N ALA A 57 16.85 3.83 12.73
CA ALA A 57 15.47 3.42 12.46
C ALA A 57 14.58 4.61 12.08
N ARG A 58 14.77 5.78 12.70
CA ARG A 58 14.04 7.01 12.38
C ARG A 58 14.41 7.54 10.99
N GLU A 59 15.69 7.53 10.64
CA GLU A 59 16.18 8.02 9.35
C GLU A 59 15.74 7.10 8.19
N VAL A 60 15.78 5.79 8.40
CA VAL A 60 15.25 4.79 7.48
C VAL A 60 13.75 4.96 7.30
N ALA A 61 12.99 5.09 8.40
CA ALA A 61 11.55 5.31 8.33
C ALA A 61 11.20 6.60 7.56
N LEU A 62 11.92 7.70 7.81
CA LEU A 62 11.73 8.96 7.09
C LEU A 62 12.09 8.85 5.60
N ARG A 63 13.10 8.06 5.26
CA ARG A 63 13.52 7.81 3.87
C ARG A 63 12.46 7.01 3.12
N ILE A 64 11.96 5.92 3.71
CA ILE A 64 10.94 5.05 3.12
C ILE A 64 9.63 5.83 2.94
N ALA A 65 9.17 6.53 3.99
CA ALA A 65 7.93 7.32 3.94
C ALA A 65 7.95 8.39 2.84
N ARG A 66 9.12 8.96 2.51
CA ARG A 66 9.27 9.93 1.41
C ARG A 66 9.16 9.29 0.03
N HIS A 67 9.67 8.06 -0.13
CA HIS A 67 9.70 7.37 -1.42
C HIS A 67 8.34 6.76 -1.77
N ASP A 68 7.69 6.13 -0.78
CA ASP A 68 6.39 5.46 -0.95
C ASP A 68 5.27 6.48 -1.25
N ALA A 69 5.32 7.64 -0.59
CA ALA A 69 4.35 8.70 -0.75
C ALA A 69 4.27 9.33 -2.15
N GLY A 70 5.29 9.17 -3.01
CA GLY A 70 5.30 9.80 -4.33
C GLY A 70 4.43 9.05 -5.34
N ILE A 71 4.76 7.78 -5.54
CA ILE A 71 4.13 6.90 -6.54
C ILE A 71 2.72 6.56 -6.12
N GLU A 72 2.51 6.16 -4.86
CA GLU A 72 1.20 5.78 -4.34
C GLU A 72 0.19 6.93 -4.47
N ARG A 73 0.61 8.17 -4.15
CA ARG A 73 -0.26 9.34 -4.29
C ARG A 73 -0.58 9.66 -5.74
N TRP A 74 0.37 9.47 -6.65
CA TRP A 74 0.14 9.71 -8.06
C TRP A 74 -0.83 8.67 -8.64
N VAL A 75 -0.58 7.37 -8.41
CA VAL A 75 -1.47 6.27 -8.82
C VAL A 75 -2.86 6.46 -8.23
N SER A 76 -2.96 6.77 -6.93
CA SER A 76 -4.24 7.01 -6.27
C SER A 76 -5.01 8.19 -6.89
N ARG A 77 -4.32 9.28 -7.27
CA ARG A 77 -4.97 10.41 -7.96
C ARG A 77 -5.45 10.02 -9.36
N VAL A 78 -4.65 9.27 -10.11
CA VAL A 78 -5.04 8.79 -11.45
C VAL A 78 -6.25 7.88 -11.35
N LEU A 79 -6.22 6.90 -10.43
CA LEU A 79 -7.36 6.00 -10.19
C LEU A 79 -8.62 6.78 -9.76
N LEU A 80 -8.47 7.78 -8.90
CA LEU A 80 -9.59 8.61 -8.47
C LEU A 80 -10.14 9.45 -9.63
N ALA A 81 -9.29 9.98 -10.51
CA ALA A 81 -9.71 10.70 -11.70
C ALA A 81 -10.45 9.77 -12.69
N VAL A 82 -9.92 8.58 -12.94
CA VAL A 82 -10.57 7.56 -13.79
C VAL A 82 -11.91 7.15 -13.21
N LEU A 83 -11.99 6.90 -11.90
CA LEU A 83 -13.22 6.57 -11.20
C LEU A 83 -14.25 7.70 -11.33
N ALA A 84 -13.83 8.96 -11.17
CA ALA A 84 -14.72 10.11 -11.30
C ALA A 84 -15.28 10.23 -12.72
N ILE A 85 -14.44 10.05 -13.75
CA ILE A 85 -14.87 10.06 -15.15
C ILE A 85 -15.84 8.91 -15.43
N ALA A 86 -15.55 7.70 -14.96
CA ALA A 86 -16.41 6.54 -15.12
C ALA A 86 -17.77 6.74 -14.41
N ALA A 87 -17.77 7.25 -13.19
CA ALA A 87 -18.97 7.56 -12.43
C ALA A 87 -19.83 8.63 -13.14
N LEU A 88 -19.21 9.67 -13.70
CA LEU A 88 -19.91 10.67 -14.51
C LEU A 88 -20.50 10.05 -15.77
N ALA A 89 -19.74 9.25 -16.52
CA ALA A 89 -20.22 8.58 -17.72
C ALA A 89 -21.43 7.68 -17.41
N VAL A 90 -21.32 6.81 -16.40
CA VAL A 90 -22.42 5.94 -15.95
C VAL A 90 -23.62 6.76 -15.48
N GLY A 91 -23.39 7.80 -14.68
CA GLY A 91 -24.44 8.70 -14.22
C GLY A 91 -25.17 9.41 -15.36
N THR A 92 -24.47 9.84 -16.41
CA THR A 92 -25.11 10.47 -17.58
C THR A 92 -25.87 9.49 -18.46
N LEU A 93 -25.34 8.27 -18.66
CA LEU A 93 -25.95 7.27 -19.54
C LEU A 93 -27.14 6.55 -18.88
N PHE A 94 -27.02 6.22 -17.59
CA PHE A 94 -27.99 5.36 -16.89
C PHE A 94 -28.73 6.09 -15.76
N GLY A 95 -28.24 7.23 -15.31
CA GLY A 95 -28.84 7.99 -14.20
C GLY A 95 -30.31 8.34 -14.42
N PRO A 96 -30.75 8.85 -15.59
CA PRO A 96 -32.16 9.16 -15.81
C PRO A 96 -33.07 7.92 -15.72
N ALA A 97 -32.61 6.77 -16.19
CA ALA A 97 -33.37 5.51 -16.14
C ALA A 97 -33.49 5.01 -14.70
N TRP A 98 -32.41 5.04 -13.93
CA TRP A 98 -32.43 4.68 -12.50
C TRP A 98 -33.25 5.65 -11.68
N TRP A 99 -33.11 6.96 -11.93
CA TRP A 99 -33.85 8.00 -11.23
C TRP A 99 -35.35 7.87 -11.45
N SER A 100 -35.78 7.66 -12.71
CA SER A 100 -37.19 7.46 -13.02
C SER A 100 -37.76 6.18 -12.41
N ALA A 101 -36.99 5.09 -12.31
CA ALA A 101 -37.41 3.86 -11.62
C ALA A 101 -37.59 4.07 -10.10
N ILE A 102 -36.70 4.84 -9.47
CA ILE A 102 -36.79 5.16 -8.04
C ILE A 102 -37.99 6.10 -7.79
N GLU A 103 -38.19 7.13 -8.62
CA GLU A 103 -39.35 8.02 -8.50
C GLU A 103 -40.68 7.28 -8.67
N GLN A 104 -40.75 6.31 -9.60
CA GLN A 104 -41.96 5.51 -9.83
C GLN A 104 -42.29 4.59 -8.64
N THR A 105 -41.28 4.09 -7.93
CA THR A 105 -41.47 3.13 -6.83
C THR A 105 -41.64 3.80 -5.47
N ALA A 106 -40.87 4.85 -5.19
CA ALA A 106 -40.86 5.52 -3.89
C ALA A 106 -41.66 6.84 -3.87
N GLY A 107 -41.96 7.40 -5.04
CA GLY A 107 -42.60 8.70 -5.17
C GLY A 107 -41.62 9.89 -5.04
N ARG A 108 -42.00 11.01 -5.64
CA ARG A 108 -41.16 12.22 -5.79
C ARG A 108 -40.77 12.88 -4.45
N ALA A 109 -41.60 12.73 -3.42
CA ALA A 109 -41.29 13.24 -2.08
C ALA A 109 -40.19 12.42 -1.41
N ALA A 110 -40.21 11.09 -1.56
CA ALA A 110 -39.20 10.20 -0.99
C ALA A 110 -37.83 10.41 -1.66
N THR A 111 -37.78 10.61 -2.97
CA THR A 111 -36.53 10.91 -3.69
C THR A 111 -35.91 12.23 -3.26
N GLY A 112 -36.74 13.25 -2.96
CA GLY A 112 -36.27 14.51 -2.37
C GLY A 112 -35.58 14.31 -1.01
N TRP A 113 -36.16 13.48 -0.14
CA TRP A 113 -35.54 13.15 1.16
C TRP A 113 -34.27 12.33 1.02
N LEU A 114 -34.19 11.43 0.04
CA LEU A 114 -32.96 10.69 -0.29
C LEU A 114 -31.83 11.65 -0.70
N LEU A 115 -32.12 12.64 -1.55
CA LEU A 115 -31.13 13.65 -1.92
C LEU A 115 -30.71 14.53 -0.74
N ALA A 116 -31.65 14.94 0.11
CA ALA A 116 -31.34 15.69 1.32
C ALA A 116 -30.45 14.89 2.28
N GLY A 117 -30.72 13.59 2.45
CA GLY A 117 -29.89 12.68 3.23
C GLY A 117 -28.49 12.53 2.64
N ALA A 118 -28.39 12.30 1.32
CA ALA A 118 -27.11 12.23 0.62
C ALA A 118 -26.30 13.52 0.74
N ALA A 119 -26.96 14.68 0.61
CA ALA A 119 -26.32 15.98 0.80
C ALA A 119 -25.82 16.16 2.25
N CYS A 120 -26.60 15.76 3.25
CA CYS A 120 -26.20 15.83 4.65
C CYS A 120 -24.97 14.97 4.95
N VAL A 121 -24.92 13.75 4.42
CA VAL A 121 -23.75 12.86 4.52
C VAL A 121 -22.54 13.48 3.84
N ALA A 122 -22.71 14.00 2.62
CA ALA A 122 -21.62 14.64 1.86
C ALA A 122 -21.03 15.85 2.60
N VAL A 123 -21.87 16.74 3.13
CA VAL A 123 -21.46 17.92 3.90
C VAL A 123 -20.78 17.51 5.21
N SER A 124 -21.34 16.53 5.93
CA SER A 124 -20.76 16.02 7.17
C SER A 124 -19.38 15.43 6.95
N TRP A 125 -19.21 14.67 5.86
CA TRP A 125 -17.94 14.07 5.47
C TRP A 125 -16.91 15.13 5.07
N LEU A 126 -17.32 16.15 4.29
CA LEU A 126 -16.46 17.26 3.90
C LEU A 126 -15.98 18.07 5.12
N ALA A 127 -16.88 18.36 6.05
CA ALA A 127 -16.57 19.03 7.31
C ALA A 127 -15.61 18.21 8.20
N ALA A 128 -15.76 16.88 8.24
CA ALA A 128 -14.81 16.00 8.92
C ALA A 128 -13.42 16.01 8.26
N ARG A 129 -13.37 16.00 6.92
CA ARG A 129 -12.11 16.04 6.14
C ARG A 129 -11.36 17.36 6.31
N TRP A 130 -12.05 18.49 6.37
CA TRP A 130 -11.42 19.79 6.64
C TRP A 130 -10.83 19.86 8.06
N ARG A 131 -11.54 19.32 9.06
CA ARG A 131 -11.04 19.27 10.45
C ARG A 131 -9.78 18.42 10.61
N THR A 132 -9.64 17.32 9.87
CA THR A 132 -8.44 16.47 9.91
C THR A 132 -7.28 17.03 9.08
N GLY A 133 -7.58 17.79 8.03
CA GLY A 133 -6.57 18.55 7.26
C GLY A 133 -5.98 19.73 8.02
N GLY A 134 -6.79 20.45 8.81
CA GLY A 134 -6.38 21.62 9.59
C GLY A 134 -5.55 21.31 10.85
N ARG A 135 -5.56 20.06 11.35
CA ARG A 135 -4.74 19.64 12.51
C ARG A 135 -3.28 19.33 12.18
N ARG A 136 -2.81 19.63 10.97
CA ARG A 136 -1.41 19.46 10.57
C ARG A 136 -0.72 20.83 10.48
N HIS A 137 -0.51 21.52 11.60
CA HIS A 137 0.54 22.53 11.84
C HIS A 137 0.40 23.11 13.26
N PRO A 138 1.55 23.44 13.90
CA PRO A 138 2.32 22.62 14.84
C PRO A 138 1.60 22.26 16.15
#